data_AF-A0A3D4Q7F1-F1
#
_entry.id   AF-A0A3D4Q7F1-F1
#
_cell.length_a   1.000
_cell.length_b   1.000
_cell.length_c   1.000
_cell.angle_alpha   90.00
_cell.angle_beta   90.00
_cell.angle_gamma   90.00
#
_symmetry.space_group_name_H-M   'P 1'
#
loop_
_entity.id
_entity.type
_entity.pdbx_description
1 polymer ?
#
loop_
_entity_poly.entity_id
_entity_poly.type
_entity_poly.pdbx_seq_one_letter_code
_entity_poly.pdbx_strand_id
1 'polypeptide(L)'
;MLNVKQDKPLSHEMLRIVTATHHDPFEVLGRHPLVASATAAADTLVRVYLPGARTATLLINEQHHALKRIEGTDFFEWFGLAKMLPQHYLVQWYDRHNVMHTEFDPYTFAPQLGDIDMHLFAEGQHWNIYQHLGAHPRTVDGIEGVLFATWAPNAERISIVGDFNDWDGRHHPMRVRGGSGLWEVFIPGVKAGALYKFEIRNRATGAVFLKTDPYGQAFELRPLTGSIVKAPSDYEWQDGDWLNKRAHWDWQSSPLSVYEMHLGSWRRGWVGEFMNYRELAHQVVDYIKPLGFTHIEIMPVSEHPLDDSWGYQTTGYYAPTSRFGTPDDFRYFVDYLHLHNIGIILDWVPAHFPKDAHALARFDGSALYEHEDPRLGEHRDWGTLIYNYGRNEVRNFLLANALFWLKEYHLDGLRVDAVASMLHLDYSREPGEWIPNIHGGNENLEAMTFLQKLNEVCHGQHPGALVIAEESTAWPQVTRPTWVGGLGFSMKWNMGWM
;
A
#
# COMPACT_ATOMS: atom_id res chain seq x y z
N MET A 1 -32.18 11.13 49.31
CA MET A 1 -32.45 12.02 48.15
C MET A 1 -31.12 12.59 47.67
N LEU A 2 -30.61 12.06 46.57
CA LEU A 2 -29.74 12.76 45.61
C LEU A 2 -29.76 11.89 44.35
N ASN A 3 -30.92 11.96 43.70
CA ASN A 3 -31.20 11.33 42.42
C ASN A 3 -30.63 12.28 41.36
N VAL A 4 -29.34 12.19 41.09
CA VAL A 4 -28.74 12.90 39.95
C VAL A 4 -28.75 11.92 38.79
N LYS A 5 -29.88 11.90 38.08
CA LYS A 5 -29.89 11.49 36.67
C LYS A 5 -28.90 12.40 35.95
N GLN A 6 -27.68 11.90 35.70
CA GLN A 6 -26.83 12.46 34.66
C GLN A 6 -27.28 11.85 33.32
N ASP A 7 -28.50 12.19 32.90
CA ASP A 7 -28.90 12.08 31.49
C ASP A 7 -28.20 13.22 30.73
N LYS A 8 -26.86 13.23 30.70
CA LYS A 8 -26.14 14.05 29.72
C LYS A 8 -26.16 13.25 28.42
N PRO A 9 -26.87 13.72 27.39
CA PRO A 9 -26.83 13.05 26.10
C PRO A 9 -25.39 13.01 25.59
N LEU A 10 -25.02 11.92 24.91
CA LEU A 10 -23.74 11.82 24.23
C LEU A 10 -23.56 13.01 23.29
N SER A 11 -22.33 13.52 23.19
CA SER A 11 -22.03 14.52 22.17
C SER A 11 -22.24 13.93 20.77
N HIS A 12 -22.42 14.82 19.78
CA HIS A 12 -22.52 14.41 18.39
C HIS A 12 -21.31 13.54 17.95
N GLU A 13 -20.09 13.94 18.34
CA GLU A 13 -18.88 13.17 18.05
C GLU A 13 -18.85 11.82 18.79
N MET A 14 -19.30 11.74 20.04
CA MET A 14 -19.41 10.44 20.73
C MET A 14 -20.42 9.50 20.04
N LEU A 15 -21.52 10.03 19.51
CA LEU A 15 -22.48 9.24 18.73
C LEU A 15 -21.84 8.70 17.44
N ARG A 16 -20.96 9.47 16.80
CA ARG A 16 -20.23 9.03 15.61
C ARG A 16 -19.25 7.89 15.90
N ILE A 17 -18.65 7.84 17.10
CA ILE A 17 -17.86 6.67 17.52
C ILE A 17 -18.76 5.44 17.69
N VAL A 18 -19.88 5.56 18.42
CA VAL A 18 -20.80 4.44 18.66
C VAL A 18 -21.39 3.88 17.36
N THR A 19 -21.65 4.76 16.39
CA THR A 19 -22.19 4.41 15.07
C THR A 19 -21.13 4.07 14.03
N ALA A 20 -19.84 4.05 14.40
CA ALA A 20 -18.70 3.78 13.53
C ALA A 20 -18.66 4.68 12.27
N THR A 21 -18.84 5.99 12.46
CA THR A 21 -18.84 7.04 11.41
C THR A 21 -17.87 8.19 11.70
N HIS A 22 -17.02 8.05 12.71
CA HIS A 22 -16.09 9.12 13.10
C HIS A 22 -14.83 9.16 12.22
N HIS A 23 -14.53 10.35 11.70
CA HIS A 23 -13.38 10.60 10.83
C HIS A 23 -12.05 10.85 11.58
N ASP A 24 -12.11 11.41 12.79
CA ASP A 24 -10.93 11.58 13.66
C ASP A 24 -11.20 11.15 15.11
N PRO A 25 -11.08 9.86 15.45
CA PRO A 25 -11.39 9.37 16.79
C PRO A 25 -10.57 10.02 17.91
N PHE A 26 -9.44 10.66 17.61
CA PHE A 26 -8.60 11.35 18.59
C PHE A 26 -9.28 12.61 19.15
N GLU A 27 -10.31 13.15 18.50
CA GLU A 27 -11.15 14.24 19.04
C GLU A 27 -12.00 13.78 20.25
N VAL A 28 -12.25 12.46 20.37
CA VAL A 28 -13.14 11.89 21.38
C VAL A 28 -12.40 10.95 22.33
N LEU A 29 -11.55 10.10 21.81
CA LEU A 29 -10.81 9.05 22.51
C LEU A 29 -9.45 9.55 23.01
N GLY A 30 -8.87 8.83 23.97
CA GLY A 30 -7.58 9.18 24.56
C GLY A 30 -7.69 10.24 25.66
N ARG A 31 -6.62 11.03 25.80
CA ARG A 31 -6.45 12.05 26.85
C ARG A 31 -6.91 13.42 26.36
N HIS A 32 -7.78 14.07 27.15
CA HIS A 32 -8.37 15.39 26.86
C HIS A 32 -8.28 16.33 28.06
N PRO A 33 -7.87 17.61 27.89
CA PRO A 33 -7.87 18.58 28.97
C PRO A 33 -9.29 19.06 29.31
N LEU A 34 -9.60 19.23 30.59
CA LEU A 34 -10.89 19.71 31.10
C LEU A 34 -10.91 21.24 31.29
N VAL A 35 -10.31 22.01 30.37
CA VAL A 35 -9.98 23.44 30.58
C VAL A 35 -11.09 24.28 31.24
N ALA A 36 -12.34 24.15 30.80
CA ALA A 36 -13.47 24.93 31.33
C ALA A 36 -14.11 24.34 32.61
N SER A 37 -13.83 23.09 32.94
CA SER A 37 -14.41 22.34 34.07
C SER A 37 -13.35 21.81 35.04
N ALA A 38 -12.12 22.32 34.94
CA ALA A 38 -11.00 21.87 35.74
C ALA A 38 -11.26 22.20 37.22
N THR A 39 -10.96 21.24 38.08
CA THR A 39 -11.06 21.36 39.53
C THR A 39 -9.71 21.02 40.15
N ALA A 40 -9.52 21.32 41.44
CA ALA A 40 -8.32 20.92 42.16
C ALA A 40 -8.09 19.39 42.18
N ALA A 41 -9.12 18.59 41.91
CA ALA A 41 -9.08 17.13 41.89
C ALA A 41 -8.97 16.53 40.48
N ALA A 42 -9.34 17.28 39.44
CA ALA A 42 -9.33 16.78 38.06
C ALA A 42 -9.20 17.92 37.05
N ASP A 43 -8.20 17.83 36.17
CA ASP A 43 -7.97 18.73 35.03
C ASP A 43 -7.93 17.98 33.70
N THR A 44 -8.06 16.65 33.73
CA THR A 44 -7.89 15.76 32.58
C THR A 44 -8.97 14.68 32.58
N LEU A 45 -9.46 14.37 31.38
CA LEU A 45 -10.33 13.26 31.06
C LEU A 45 -9.56 12.24 30.22
N VAL A 46 -9.68 10.97 30.58
CA VAL A 46 -9.33 9.86 29.69
C VAL A 46 -10.63 9.19 29.26
N ARG A 47 -10.81 9.01 27.95
CA ARG A 47 -11.96 8.32 27.37
C ARG A 47 -11.51 7.20 26.45
N VAL A 48 -12.00 6.01 26.71
CA VAL A 48 -11.79 4.84 25.86
C VAL A 48 -13.11 4.26 25.40
N TYR A 49 -13.14 3.69 24.21
CA TYR A 49 -14.30 2.97 23.66
C TYR A 49 -13.90 1.52 23.47
N LEU A 50 -14.51 0.62 24.25
CA LEU A 50 -14.14 -0.80 24.33
C LEU A 50 -15.39 -1.66 24.07
N PRO A 51 -15.70 -1.97 22.80
CA PRO A 51 -16.88 -2.75 22.43
C PRO A 51 -16.97 -4.07 23.20
N GLY A 52 -18.08 -4.29 23.90
CA GLY A 52 -18.31 -5.53 24.64
C GLY A 52 -17.46 -5.74 25.91
N ALA A 53 -16.65 -4.76 26.34
CA ALA A 53 -15.94 -4.82 27.61
C ALA A 53 -16.89 -4.69 28.81
N ARG A 54 -16.75 -5.48 29.87
CA ARG A 54 -17.59 -5.35 31.08
C ARG A 54 -17.10 -4.25 32.02
N THR A 55 -15.79 -4.20 32.22
CA THR A 55 -15.11 -3.27 33.12
C THR A 55 -13.79 -2.87 32.50
N ALA A 56 -13.36 -1.64 32.74
CA ALA A 56 -12.06 -1.16 32.30
C ALA A 56 -11.36 -0.41 33.45
N THR A 57 -10.04 -0.49 33.49
CA THR A 57 -9.17 0.22 34.44
C THR A 57 -7.97 0.81 33.73
N LEU A 58 -7.53 2.00 34.14
CA LEU A 58 -6.22 2.53 33.79
C LEU A 58 -5.16 1.96 34.74
N LEU A 59 -4.01 1.59 34.19
CA LEU A 59 -2.83 1.24 34.97
C LEU A 59 -1.91 2.45 35.05
N ILE A 60 -1.81 3.05 36.23
CA ILE A 60 -0.97 4.22 36.50
C ILE A 60 -0.04 3.87 37.66
N ASN A 61 1.28 3.87 37.43
CA ASN A 61 2.29 3.51 38.45
C ASN A 61 1.96 2.18 39.16
N GLU A 62 1.62 1.14 38.39
CA GLU A 62 1.20 -0.19 38.89
C GLU A 62 -0.10 -0.20 39.72
N GLN A 63 -0.83 0.91 39.79
CA GLN A 63 -2.12 1.00 40.45
C GLN A 63 -3.27 0.97 39.44
N HIS A 64 -4.33 0.24 39.80
CA HIS A 64 -5.55 0.16 39.01
C HIS A 64 -6.49 1.32 39.37
N HIS A 65 -6.78 2.16 38.40
CA HIS A 65 -7.77 3.22 38.52
C HIS A 65 -9.00 2.85 37.68
N ALA A 66 -10.14 2.62 38.32
CA ALA A 66 -11.36 2.23 37.61
C ALA A 66 -11.82 3.33 36.65
N LEU A 67 -12.12 2.94 35.41
CA LEU A 67 -12.85 3.79 34.47
C LEU A 67 -14.36 3.59 34.67
N LYS A 68 -15.10 4.69 34.76
CA LYS A 68 -16.55 4.66 34.91
C LYS A 68 -17.19 4.51 33.53
N ARG A 69 -18.00 3.46 33.35
CA ARG A 69 -18.80 3.28 32.13
C ARG A 69 -19.87 4.37 32.00
N ILE A 70 -20.05 4.90 30.79
CA ILE A 70 -21.22 5.71 30.46
C ILE A 70 -22.37 4.76 30.16
N GLU A 71 -23.44 4.85 30.96
CA GLU A 71 -24.59 3.93 30.90
C GLU A 71 -25.18 3.85 29.49
N GLY A 72 -25.50 2.62 29.04
CA GLY A 72 -26.05 2.37 27.70
C GLY A 72 -25.03 2.42 26.56
N THR A 73 -23.73 2.58 26.84
CA THR A 73 -22.67 2.66 25.83
C THR A 73 -21.45 1.85 26.22
N ASP A 74 -20.55 1.61 25.27
CA ASP A 74 -19.23 1.00 25.51
C ASP A 74 -18.11 2.03 25.76
N PHE A 75 -18.48 3.25 26.15
CA PHE A 75 -17.52 4.25 26.62
C PHE A 75 -17.18 4.08 28.10
N PHE A 76 -15.91 4.31 28.41
CA PHE A 76 -15.38 4.33 29.76
C PHE A 76 -14.57 5.61 29.97
N GLU A 77 -14.82 6.30 31.08
CA GLU A 77 -14.21 7.59 31.40
C GLU A 77 -13.49 7.58 32.74
N TRP A 78 -12.35 8.28 32.81
CA TRP A 78 -11.63 8.55 34.04
C TRP A 78 -11.32 10.04 34.13
N PHE A 79 -11.47 10.60 35.33
CA PHE A 79 -11.20 12.00 35.63
C PHE A 79 -10.11 12.08 36.68
N GLY A 80 -9.08 12.90 36.45
CA GLY A 80 -8.02 13.12 37.41
C GLY A 80 -7.02 14.17 36.94
N LEU A 81 -5.85 14.22 37.58
CA LEU A 81 -4.82 15.22 37.32
C LEU A 81 -3.85 14.75 36.23
N ALA A 82 -3.54 15.61 35.27
CA ALA A 82 -2.64 15.36 34.14
C ALA A 82 -1.28 14.82 34.60
N LYS A 83 -0.75 15.41 35.68
CA LYS A 83 0.54 15.04 36.27
C LYS A 83 0.61 13.60 36.79
N MET A 84 -0.53 12.94 37.00
CA MET A 84 -0.58 11.54 37.42
C MET A 84 -0.48 10.60 36.21
N LEU A 85 -0.91 11.04 35.03
CA LEU A 85 -0.94 10.20 33.85
C LEU A 85 0.44 10.17 33.19
N PRO A 86 0.97 8.99 32.85
CA PRO A 86 2.10 8.90 31.95
C PRO A 86 1.72 9.44 30.56
N GLN A 87 2.71 9.70 29.71
CA GLN A 87 2.49 10.13 28.33
C GLN A 87 1.58 9.13 27.58
N HIS A 88 1.90 7.84 27.72
CA HIS A 88 1.12 6.70 27.24
C HIS A 88 0.79 5.80 28.42
N TYR A 89 -0.49 5.50 28.62
CA TYR A 89 -0.97 4.63 29.70
C TYR A 89 -1.49 3.32 29.14
N LEU A 90 -1.48 2.29 29.99
CA LEU A 90 -2.10 1.01 29.70
C LEU A 90 -3.57 1.04 30.17
N VAL A 91 -4.43 0.45 29.35
CA VAL A 91 -5.83 0.19 29.63
C VAL A 91 -5.97 -1.32 29.79
N GLN A 92 -6.54 -1.75 30.90
CA GLN A 92 -6.87 -3.16 31.15
C GLN A 92 -8.37 -3.33 31.23
N TRP A 93 -8.93 -4.31 30.51
CA TRP A 93 -10.36 -4.60 30.54
C TRP A 93 -10.65 -6.09 30.52
N TYR A 94 -11.89 -6.44 30.90
CA TYR A 94 -12.42 -7.79 30.73
C TYR A 94 -13.49 -7.77 29.66
N ASP A 95 -13.42 -8.68 28.70
CA ASP A 95 -14.45 -8.82 27.67
C ASP A 95 -15.71 -9.56 28.19
N ARG A 96 -16.67 -9.81 27.29
CA ARG A 96 -17.91 -10.55 27.60
C ARG A 96 -17.69 -12.01 28.03
N HIS A 97 -16.53 -12.58 27.71
CA HIS A 97 -16.11 -13.94 28.05
C HIS A 97 -15.21 -13.98 29.29
N ASN A 98 -15.03 -12.85 29.99
CA ASN A 98 -14.12 -12.69 31.13
C ASN A 98 -12.64 -12.94 30.78
N VAL A 99 -12.25 -12.77 29.51
CA VAL A 99 -10.82 -12.73 29.15
C VAL A 99 -10.29 -11.34 29.46
N MET A 100 -9.15 -11.29 30.12
CA MET A 100 -8.46 -10.03 30.45
C MET A 100 -7.56 -9.61 29.30
N HIS A 101 -7.64 -8.34 28.94
CA HIS A 101 -6.83 -7.70 27.91
C HIS A 101 -6.13 -6.49 28.52
N THR A 102 -4.88 -6.23 28.10
CA THR A 102 -4.08 -5.08 28.55
C THR A 102 -3.31 -4.51 27.39
N GLU A 103 -3.58 -3.26 27.03
CA GLU A 103 -2.99 -2.61 25.85
C GLU A 103 -2.67 -1.14 26.14
N PHE A 104 -1.71 -0.58 25.40
CA PHE A 104 -1.52 0.87 25.38
C PHE A 104 -2.65 1.50 24.58
N ASP A 105 -3.15 2.66 25.04
CA ASP A 105 -4.19 3.37 24.30
C ASP A 105 -3.63 3.96 22.98
N PRO A 106 -4.07 3.47 21.79
CA PRO A 106 -3.63 3.98 20.49
C PRO A 106 -3.90 5.48 20.30
N TYR A 107 -4.92 6.00 20.99
CA TYR A 107 -5.39 7.39 20.86
C TYR A 107 -4.60 8.38 21.72
N THR A 108 -3.47 7.95 22.29
CA THR A 108 -2.51 8.82 22.99
C THR A 108 -1.33 9.24 22.13
N PHE A 109 -1.16 8.65 20.93
CA PHE A 109 -0.03 8.90 20.05
C PHE A 109 -0.30 10.06 19.08
N ALA A 110 0.66 10.98 19.00
CA ALA A 110 0.61 12.12 18.08
C ALA A 110 0.59 11.66 16.62
N PRO A 111 0.21 12.53 15.66
CA PRO A 111 0.30 12.25 14.24
C PRO A 111 1.70 11.82 13.80
N GLN A 112 1.79 10.77 12.96
CA GLN A 112 3.06 10.11 12.63
C GLN A 112 3.54 10.37 11.21
N LEU A 113 2.63 10.63 10.27
CA LEU A 113 2.95 11.16 8.94
C LEU A 113 3.38 12.64 9.03
N GLY A 114 4.50 12.98 8.41
CA GLY A 114 5.03 14.34 8.39
C GLY A 114 4.33 15.23 7.36
N ASP A 115 4.30 16.55 7.61
CA ASP A 115 3.65 17.50 6.70
C ASP A 115 4.32 17.56 5.32
N ILE A 116 5.64 17.35 5.25
CA ILE A 116 6.39 17.29 3.99
C ILE A 116 5.97 16.07 3.18
N ASP A 117 5.84 14.91 3.81
CA ASP A 117 5.43 13.67 3.13
C ASP A 117 4.03 13.83 2.53
N MET A 118 3.09 14.39 3.31
CA MET A 118 1.73 14.67 2.83
C MET A 118 1.73 15.67 1.67
N HIS A 119 2.55 16.72 1.73
CA HIS A 119 2.66 17.71 0.67
C HIS A 119 3.22 17.11 -0.63
N LEU A 120 4.34 16.37 -0.54
CA LEU A 120 4.94 15.71 -1.70
C LEU A 120 4.01 14.66 -2.32
N PHE A 121 3.24 13.95 -1.49
CA PHE A 121 2.24 13.00 -1.97
C PHE A 121 1.12 13.70 -2.76
N ALA A 122 0.60 14.83 -2.25
CA ALA A 122 -0.44 15.62 -2.92
C ALA A 122 0.05 16.25 -4.25
N GLU A 123 1.33 16.61 -4.33
CA GLU A 123 1.99 17.08 -5.57
C GLU A 123 2.29 15.94 -6.56
N GLY A 124 2.20 14.69 -6.10
CA GLY A 124 2.54 13.50 -6.86
C GLY A 124 4.03 13.34 -7.14
N GLN A 125 4.88 13.74 -6.18
CA GLN A 125 6.34 13.77 -6.29
C GLN A 125 7.05 13.09 -5.11
N HIS A 126 6.36 12.23 -4.36
CA HIS A 126 6.92 11.49 -3.25
C HIS A 126 7.39 10.08 -3.67
N TRP A 127 8.66 10.00 -4.05
CA TRP A 127 9.30 8.78 -4.58
C TRP A 127 9.41 7.60 -3.60
N ASN A 128 9.44 7.89 -2.30
CA ASN A 128 9.54 6.90 -1.23
C ASN A 128 8.23 6.79 -0.42
N ILE A 129 7.08 7.17 -0.97
CA ILE A 129 5.81 7.19 -0.23
C ILE A 129 5.46 5.84 0.41
N TYR A 130 5.88 4.73 -0.20
CA TYR A 130 5.68 3.37 0.30
C TYR A 130 6.40 3.07 1.63
N GLN A 131 7.30 3.96 2.08
CA GLN A 131 7.93 3.89 3.40
C GLN A 131 7.05 4.54 4.50
N HIS A 132 5.99 5.24 4.09
CA HIS A 132 5.09 5.99 4.98
C HIS A 132 3.65 5.47 4.90
N LEU A 133 3.16 5.15 3.69
CA LEU A 133 1.88 4.48 3.49
C LEU A 133 2.05 2.96 3.51
N GLY A 134 1.02 2.27 3.97
CA GLY A 134 1.04 0.84 4.25
C GLY A 134 1.05 0.54 5.74
N ALA A 135 1.58 -0.63 6.11
CA ALA A 135 1.82 -1.03 7.49
C ALA A 135 3.33 -1.08 7.78
N HIS A 136 3.79 -0.24 8.71
CA HIS A 136 5.20 -0.11 9.06
C HIS A 136 5.41 -0.36 10.55
N PRO A 137 6.12 -1.45 10.93
CA PRO A 137 6.62 -1.62 12.29
C PRO A 137 7.43 -0.39 12.71
N ARG A 138 7.10 0.20 13.85
CA ARG A 138 7.73 1.42 14.35
C ARG A 138 7.80 1.41 15.87
N THR A 139 8.84 2.01 16.41
CA THR A 139 8.90 2.39 17.82
C THR A 139 8.56 3.87 17.94
N VAL A 140 7.50 4.20 18.67
CA VAL A 140 7.07 5.58 18.93
C VAL A 140 7.11 5.80 20.43
N ASP A 141 7.86 6.81 20.88
CA ASP A 141 8.01 7.14 22.31
C ASP A 141 8.43 5.93 23.19
N GLY A 142 9.26 5.05 22.63
CA GLY A 142 9.76 3.84 23.30
C GLY A 142 8.79 2.64 23.30
N ILE A 143 7.65 2.75 22.61
CA ILE A 143 6.63 1.69 22.51
C ILE A 143 6.63 1.12 21.09
N GLU A 144 6.78 -0.19 20.99
CA GLU A 144 6.70 -0.92 19.72
C GLU A 144 5.25 -1.10 19.27
N GLY A 145 5.03 -0.99 17.96
CA GLY A 145 3.75 -1.22 17.33
C GLY A 145 3.85 -1.06 15.82
N VAL A 146 2.71 -0.83 15.18
CA VAL A 146 2.63 -0.64 13.73
C VAL A 146 1.90 0.65 13.41
N LEU A 147 2.52 1.47 12.57
CA LEU A 147 1.86 2.59 11.92
C LEU A 147 1.15 2.07 10.67
N PHE A 148 -0.17 2.20 10.64
CA PHE A 148 -0.97 1.96 9.45
C PHE A 148 -1.33 3.30 8.82
N ALA A 149 -1.17 3.41 7.50
CA ALA A 149 -1.62 4.57 6.76
C ALA A 149 -2.10 4.22 5.35
N THR A 150 -3.13 4.91 4.88
CA THR A 150 -3.67 4.73 3.52
C THR A 150 -4.32 6.00 2.98
N TRP A 151 -4.57 6.04 1.67
CA TRP A 151 -5.21 7.16 1.00
C TRP A 151 -6.62 6.79 0.55
N ALA A 152 -7.61 7.54 1.04
CA ALA A 152 -9.03 7.31 0.78
C ALA A 152 -9.84 8.57 1.15
N PRO A 153 -9.74 9.64 0.33
CA PRO A 153 -10.31 10.96 0.63
C PRO A 153 -11.83 10.97 0.80
N ASN A 154 -12.55 10.06 0.12
CA ASN A 154 -14.01 10.04 0.14
C ASN A 154 -14.60 9.08 1.18
N ALA A 155 -13.76 8.36 1.93
CA ALA A 155 -14.22 7.53 3.03
C ALA A 155 -14.88 8.37 4.14
N GLU A 156 -15.87 7.79 4.80
CA GLU A 156 -16.45 8.36 6.03
C GLU A 156 -15.65 7.95 7.26
N ARG A 157 -15.20 6.70 7.28
CA ARG A 157 -14.39 6.11 8.34
C ARG A 157 -13.55 4.97 7.77
N ILE A 158 -12.31 4.86 8.22
CA ILE A 158 -11.46 3.69 8.00
C ILE A 158 -11.06 3.12 9.35
N SER A 159 -10.98 1.81 9.43
CA SER A 159 -10.50 1.10 10.61
C SER A 159 -9.55 -0.02 10.20
N ILE A 160 -8.57 -0.30 11.05
CA ILE A 160 -7.74 -1.49 10.86
C ILE A 160 -8.46 -2.68 11.48
N VAL A 161 -8.61 -3.74 10.70
CA VAL A 161 -9.15 -5.02 11.16
C VAL A 161 -8.13 -6.11 10.93
N GLY A 162 -8.02 -7.04 11.86
CA GLY A 162 -7.02 -8.10 11.80
C GLY A 162 -7.21 -9.15 12.88
N ASP A 163 -6.29 -10.11 12.93
CA ASP A 163 -6.26 -11.15 13.96
C ASP A 163 -6.21 -10.56 15.40
N PHE A 164 -5.48 -9.47 15.60
CA PHE A 164 -5.30 -8.79 16.88
C PHE A 164 -6.53 -8.04 17.40
N ASN A 165 -7.62 -7.96 16.63
CA ASN A 165 -8.86 -7.29 17.05
C ASN A 165 -10.13 -8.02 16.62
N ASP A 166 -10.03 -9.33 16.41
CA ASP A 166 -11.13 -10.21 15.97
C ASP A 166 -11.85 -9.72 14.71
N TRP A 167 -11.12 -9.02 13.83
CA TRP A 167 -11.65 -8.40 12.63
C TRP A 167 -12.80 -7.39 12.88
N ASP A 168 -12.88 -6.78 14.06
CA ASP A 168 -13.92 -5.83 14.43
C ASP A 168 -13.45 -4.38 14.29
N GLY A 169 -13.89 -3.71 13.22
CA GLY A 169 -13.49 -2.34 12.88
C GLY A 169 -13.96 -1.25 13.85
N ARG A 170 -14.62 -1.59 14.96
CA ARG A 170 -14.93 -0.64 16.03
C ARG A 170 -13.77 -0.41 17.00
N HIS A 171 -12.77 -1.29 17.04
CA HIS A 171 -11.65 -1.21 17.99
C HIS A 171 -10.59 -0.20 17.56
N HIS A 172 -10.24 -0.18 16.27
CA HIS A 172 -9.11 0.61 15.76
C HIS A 172 -9.49 1.53 14.59
N PRO A 173 -10.46 2.46 14.74
CA PRO A 173 -10.69 3.51 13.75
C PRO A 173 -9.49 4.46 13.62
N MET A 174 -9.21 4.86 12.38
CA MET A 174 -8.10 5.73 11.98
C MET A 174 -8.51 7.20 12.02
N ARG A 175 -7.54 8.11 12.11
CA ARG A 175 -7.76 9.56 11.89
C ARG A 175 -7.46 9.96 10.45
N VAL A 176 -8.29 10.83 9.89
CA VAL A 176 -7.97 11.54 8.64
C VAL A 176 -7.04 12.73 8.93
N ARG A 177 -6.04 12.94 8.09
CA ARG A 177 -5.06 14.03 8.20
C ARG A 177 -5.51 15.25 7.41
N GLY A 178 -6.44 16.02 8.02
CA GLY A 178 -6.97 17.24 7.43
C GLY A 178 -7.62 16.99 6.07
N GLY A 179 -7.38 17.90 5.11
CA GLY A 179 -7.92 17.79 3.75
C GLY A 179 -7.17 16.85 2.81
N SER A 180 -6.10 16.18 3.25
CA SER A 180 -5.25 15.35 2.38
C SER A 180 -5.92 14.05 1.92
N GLY A 181 -6.92 13.57 2.66
CA GLY A 181 -7.51 12.24 2.45
C GLY A 181 -6.61 11.08 2.87
N LEU A 182 -5.48 11.36 3.52
CA LEU A 182 -4.64 10.35 4.15
C LEU A 182 -5.22 10.00 5.52
N TRP A 183 -5.29 8.71 5.80
CA TRP A 183 -5.72 8.17 7.09
C TRP A 183 -4.53 7.50 7.77
N GLU A 184 -4.40 7.66 9.09
CA GLU A 184 -3.37 6.95 9.86
C GLU A 184 -3.86 6.50 11.25
N VAL A 185 -3.20 5.48 11.80
CA VAL A 185 -3.24 5.13 13.21
C VAL A 185 -1.97 4.36 13.58
N PHE A 186 -1.39 4.67 14.75
CA PHE A 186 -0.35 3.83 15.35
C PHE A 186 -1.01 2.90 16.35
N ILE A 187 -0.89 1.59 16.14
CA ILE A 187 -1.45 0.58 17.03
C ILE A 187 -0.30 -0.08 17.81
N PRO A 188 -0.16 0.23 19.11
CA PRO A 188 0.89 -0.37 19.94
C PRO A 188 0.67 -1.87 20.12
N GLY A 189 1.76 -2.62 20.24
CA GLY A 189 1.73 -4.06 20.52
C GLY A 189 1.43 -4.97 19.32
N VAL A 190 0.95 -4.43 18.19
CA VAL A 190 0.83 -5.19 16.93
C VAL A 190 2.23 -5.56 16.44
N LYS A 191 2.39 -6.81 16.00
CA LYS A 191 3.67 -7.39 15.60
C LYS A 191 3.73 -7.63 14.09
N ALA A 192 4.95 -7.72 13.58
CA ALA A 192 5.18 -8.28 12.25
C ALA A 192 4.56 -9.69 12.13
N GLY A 193 4.05 -10.02 10.94
CA GLY A 193 3.32 -11.25 10.67
C GLY A 193 1.82 -11.17 10.95
N ALA A 194 1.34 -10.12 11.63
CA ALA A 194 -0.10 -9.95 11.86
C ALA A 194 -0.86 -9.77 10.55
N LEU A 195 -2.01 -10.44 10.43
CA LEU A 195 -2.92 -10.31 9.30
C LEU A 195 -3.80 -9.09 9.48
N TYR A 196 -3.96 -8.29 8.42
CA TYR A 196 -4.82 -7.11 8.47
C TYR A 196 -5.47 -6.76 7.12
N LYS A 197 -6.53 -5.95 7.21
CA LYS A 197 -7.17 -5.22 6.11
C LYS A 197 -7.65 -3.86 6.59
N PHE A 198 -7.98 -2.99 5.65
CA PHE A 198 -8.73 -1.77 5.90
C PHE A 198 -10.23 -2.05 5.83
N GLU A 199 -10.97 -1.79 6.91
CA GLU A 199 -12.43 -1.73 6.89
C GLU A 199 -12.87 -0.30 6.56
N ILE A 200 -13.34 -0.10 5.33
CA ILE A 200 -13.69 1.21 4.80
C ILE A 200 -15.20 1.36 4.78
N ARG A 201 -15.67 2.50 5.29
CA ARG A 201 -17.07 2.89 5.26
C ARG A 201 -17.28 4.00 4.23
N ASN A 202 -18.13 3.75 3.24
CA ASN A 202 -18.49 4.70 2.19
C ASN A 202 -19.38 5.81 2.75
N ARG A 203 -19.00 7.07 2.50
CA ARG A 203 -19.71 8.27 2.96
C ARG A 203 -21.07 8.49 2.32
N ALA A 204 -21.23 8.14 1.05
CA ALA A 204 -22.47 8.37 0.32
C ALA A 204 -23.52 7.29 0.61
N THR A 205 -23.11 6.03 0.76
CA THR A 205 -24.06 4.90 0.73
C THR A 205 -24.31 4.23 2.06
N GLY A 206 -23.46 4.39 3.07
CA GLY A 206 -23.57 3.54 4.26
C GLY A 206 -22.66 2.31 4.24
N ALA A 207 -22.25 1.86 3.04
CA ALA A 207 -21.69 0.54 2.84
C ALA A 207 -20.32 0.38 3.52
N VAL A 208 -20.09 -0.78 4.12
CA VAL A 208 -18.83 -1.17 4.75
C VAL A 208 -18.24 -2.33 3.96
N PHE A 209 -16.96 -2.24 3.63
CA PHE A 209 -16.24 -3.28 2.88
C PHE A 209 -14.78 -3.36 3.32
N LEU A 210 -14.17 -4.51 3.03
CA LEU A 210 -12.77 -4.79 3.36
C LEU A 210 -11.88 -4.59 2.14
N LYS A 211 -10.78 -3.86 2.33
CA LYS A 211 -9.75 -3.64 1.33
C LYS A 211 -8.40 -4.15 1.82
N THR A 212 -7.70 -4.78 0.89
CA THR A 212 -6.28 -5.10 0.96
C THR A 212 -5.50 -3.80 0.90
N ASP A 213 -4.36 -3.77 1.57
CA ASP A 213 -3.51 -2.58 1.59
C ASP A 213 -2.88 -2.32 0.21
N PRO A 214 -3.16 -1.17 -0.44
CA PRO A 214 -2.51 -0.80 -1.71
C PRO A 214 -0.98 -0.77 -1.62
N TYR A 215 -0.44 -0.43 -0.45
CA TYR A 215 0.98 -0.32 -0.15
C TYR A 215 1.47 -1.49 0.73
N GLY A 216 0.68 -2.56 0.84
CA GLY A 216 1.07 -3.78 1.54
C GLY A 216 2.34 -4.37 0.94
N GLN A 217 3.28 -4.77 1.79
CA GLN A 217 4.58 -5.32 1.37
C GLN A 217 4.74 -6.82 1.66
N ALA A 218 3.65 -7.46 2.08
CA ALA A 218 3.51 -8.90 2.21
C ALA A 218 2.01 -9.24 2.20
N PHE A 219 1.65 -10.38 1.62
CA PHE A 219 0.27 -10.81 1.45
C PHE A 219 0.12 -12.31 1.75
N GLU A 220 -1.09 -12.71 2.13
CA GLU A 220 -1.43 -14.12 2.23
C GLU A 220 -1.38 -14.82 0.86
N LEU A 221 -1.09 -16.13 0.87
CA LEU A 221 -1.16 -16.94 -0.34
C LEU A 221 -2.60 -17.00 -0.87
N ARG A 222 -2.77 -16.64 -2.15
CA ARG A 222 -4.06 -16.75 -2.85
C ARG A 222 -4.71 -18.15 -2.67
N PRO A 223 -6.04 -18.24 -2.53
CA PRO A 223 -7.04 -17.20 -2.79
C PRO A 223 -7.32 -16.27 -1.60
N LEU A 224 -6.54 -16.36 -0.51
CA LEU A 224 -6.62 -15.41 0.59
C LEU A 224 -6.13 -14.03 0.14
N THR A 225 -6.57 -12.99 0.84
CA THR A 225 -6.43 -11.59 0.40
C THR A 225 -6.04 -10.64 1.54
N GLY A 226 -5.69 -11.17 2.72
CA GLY A 226 -5.15 -10.37 3.81
C GLY A 226 -3.78 -9.81 3.45
N SER A 227 -3.55 -8.57 3.87
CA SER A 227 -2.20 -8.02 3.95
C SER A 227 -1.53 -8.54 5.22
N ILE A 228 -0.21 -8.66 5.18
CA ILE A 228 0.59 -9.09 6.32
C ILE A 228 1.48 -7.91 6.72
N VAL A 229 1.51 -7.57 8.01
CA VAL A 229 2.49 -6.60 8.52
C VAL A 229 3.87 -7.17 8.24
N LYS A 230 4.62 -6.54 7.32
CA LYS A 230 5.94 -7.04 6.93
C LYS A 230 6.87 -7.08 8.14
N ALA A 231 7.70 -8.12 8.22
CA ALA A 231 8.83 -8.08 9.14
C ALA A 231 9.86 -7.05 8.66
N PRO A 232 10.57 -6.36 9.58
CA PRO A 232 11.83 -5.71 9.22
C PRO A 232 12.71 -6.72 8.48
N SER A 233 13.26 -6.30 7.35
CA SER A 233 14.17 -7.13 6.57
C SER A 233 15.55 -7.10 7.22
N ASP A 234 16.07 -8.27 7.57
CA ASP A 234 17.46 -8.45 8.00
C ASP A 234 18.36 -8.88 6.82
N TYR A 235 17.85 -8.81 5.58
CA TYR A 235 18.59 -9.19 4.39
C TYR A 235 19.77 -8.24 4.12
N GLU A 236 20.98 -8.80 4.12
CA GLU A 236 22.22 -8.10 3.76
C GLU A 236 22.62 -8.40 2.31
N TRP A 237 22.49 -7.40 1.44
CA TRP A 237 22.87 -7.50 0.03
C TRP A 237 24.39 -7.62 -0.17
N GLN A 238 24.79 -8.39 -1.19
CA GLN A 238 26.20 -8.59 -1.56
C GLN A 238 26.54 -8.10 -2.99
N ASP A 239 25.57 -7.50 -3.68
CA ASP A 239 25.63 -7.05 -5.07
C ASP A 239 26.18 -5.63 -5.27
N GLY A 240 26.85 -5.04 -4.28
CA GLY A 240 27.35 -3.66 -4.36
C GLY A 240 28.24 -3.40 -5.60
N ASP A 241 29.09 -4.37 -5.97
CA ASP A 241 29.92 -4.29 -7.17
C ASP A 241 29.09 -4.32 -8.46
N TRP A 242 27.97 -5.06 -8.49
CA TRP A 242 27.06 -5.12 -9.63
C TRP A 242 26.35 -3.78 -9.82
N LEU A 243 25.76 -3.22 -8.76
CA LEU A 243 25.08 -1.93 -8.82
C LEU A 243 26.01 -0.79 -9.25
N ASN A 244 27.26 -0.79 -8.74
CA ASN A 244 28.27 0.18 -9.14
C ASN A 244 28.62 0.06 -10.64
N LYS A 245 28.74 -1.17 -11.17
CA LYS A 245 28.95 -1.40 -12.61
C LYS A 245 27.75 -0.95 -13.42
N ARG A 246 26.53 -1.29 -13.01
CA ARG A 246 25.28 -0.92 -13.68
C ARG A 246 25.17 0.59 -13.85
N ALA A 247 25.46 1.37 -12.81
CA ALA A 247 25.39 2.83 -12.87
C ALA A 247 26.29 3.48 -13.94
N HIS A 248 27.34 2.77 -14.39
CA HIS A 248 28.29 3.22 -15.41
C HIS A 248 28.22 2.38 -16.69
N TRP A 249 27.22 1.50 -16.81
CA TRP A 249 27.10 0.56 -17.90
C TRP A 249 26.60 1.24 -19.17
N ASP A 250 27.40 1.23 -20.23
CA ASP A 250 26.96 1.60 -21.58
C ASP A 250 26.19 0.44 -22.22
N TRP A 251 24.91 0.33 -21.84
CA TRP A 251 24.03 -0.74 -22.30
C TRP A 251 23.80 -0.73 -23.82
N GLN A 252 23.90 0.43 -24.49
CA GLN A 252 23.71 0.54 -25.94
C GLN A 252 24.81 -0.16 -26.75
N SER A 253 26.02 -0.20 -26.19
CA SER A 253 27.20 -0.81 -26.82
C SER A 253 27.55 -2.18 -26.23
N SER A 254 26.71 -2.69 -25.33
CA SER A 254 26.96 -3.92 -24.57
C SER A 254 26.05 -5.07 -25.03
N PRO A 255 26.44 -6.33 -24.81
CA PRO A 255 25.59 -7.47 -25.09
C PRO A 255 24.36 -7.48 -24.16
N LEU A 256 23.17 -7.45 -24.75
CA LEU A 256 21.91 -7.67 -24.05
C LEU A 256 21.19 -8.86 -24.69
N SER A 257 21.26 -10.01 -24.02
CA SER A 257 20.56 -11.23 -24.41
C SER A 257 19.72 -11.67 -23.23
N VAL A 258 18.41 -11.69 -23.43
CA VAL A 258 17.40 -11.83 -22.38
C VAL A 258 16.72 -13.19 -22.49
N TYR A 259 16.63 -13.92 -21.38
CA TYR A 259 15.82 -15.13 -21.26
C TYR A 259 14.52 -14.80 -20.51
N GLU A 260 13.41 -14.73 -21.23
CA GLU A 260 12.08 -14.49 -20.64
C GLU A 260 11.57 -15.75 -19.93
N MET A 261 11.01 -15.60 -18.73
CA MET A 261 10.47 -16.72 -17.97
C MET A 261 9.29 -16.36 -17.07
N HIS A 262 8.35 -17.30 -16.94
CA HIS A 262 7.32 -17.28 -15.90
C HIS A 262 7.76 -18.15 -14.72
N LEU A 263 8.06 -17.55 -13.57
CA LEU A 263 8.57 -18.27 -12.39
C LEU A 263 7.65 -19.41 -11.94
N GLY A 264 6.32 -19.22 -12.09
CA GLY A 264 5.33 -20.21 -11.69
C GLY A 264 5.17 -21.39 -12.63
N SER A 265 5.82 -21.42 -13.80
CA SER A 265 5.70 -22.55 -14.74
C SER A 265 7.03 -23.00 -15.34
N TRP A 266 8.11 -22.24 -15.17
CA TRP A 266 9.45 -22.62 -15.62
C TRP A 266 9.90 -23.95 -15.02
N ARG A 267 9.73 -24.11 -13.71
CA ARG A 267 9.94 -25.38 -13.03
C ARG A 267 9.01 -25.49 -11.82
N ARG A 268 8.55 -26.72 -11.56
CA ARG A 268 7.74 -27.09 -10.39
C ARG A 268 8.51 -28.06 -9.50
N GLY A 269 8.16 -28.08 -8.22
CA GLY A 269 8.64 -29.08 -7.30
C GLY A 269 8.11 -30.49 -7.63
N TRP A 270 8.56 -31.48 -6.88
CA TRP A 270 8.34 -32.90 -7.21
C TRP A 270 6.86 -33.29 -7.23
N VAL A 271 6.03 -32.63 -6.43
CA VAL A 271 4.58 -32.88 -6.35
C VAL A 271 3.75 -31.82 -7.06
N GLY A 272 4.38 -30.96 -7.89
CA GLY A 272 3.72 -29.91 -8.68
C GLY A 272 3.57 -28.56 -7.97
N GLU A 273 4.12 -28.44 -6.77
CA GLU A 273 4.17 -27.22 -5.97
C GLU A 273 5.02 -26.13 -6.63
N PHE A 274 4.76 -24.88 -6.27
CA PHE A 274 5.64 -23.77 -6.63
C PHE A 274 7.00 -23.93 -5.94
N MET A 275 8.05 -23.55 -6.66
CA MET A 275 9.40 -23.50 -6.10
C MET A 275 9.62 -22.21 -5.33
N ASN A 276 10.40 -22.27 -4.25
CA ASN A 276 10.77 -21.07 -3.52
C ASN A 276 11.78 -20.23 -4.33
N TYR A 277 11.75 -18.90 -4.19
CA TYR A 277 12.68 -17.97 -4.84
C TYR A 277 14.15 -18.36 -4.63
N ARG A 278 14.54 -18.81 -3.43
CA ARG A 278 15.91 -19.25 -3.15
C ARG A 278 16.31 -20.45 -3.98
N GLU A 279 15.44 -21.45 -4.11
CA GLU A 279 15.70 -22.64 -4.91
C GLU A 279 15.76 -22.30 -6.40
N LEU A 280 14.86 -21.43 -6.87
CA LEU A 280 14.86 -20.92 -8.23
C LEU A 280 16.16 -20.19 -8.56
N ALA A 281 16.73 -19.43 -7.62
CA ALA A 281 17.95 -18.65 -7.83
C ALA A 281 19.11 -19.52 -8.34
N HIS A 282 19.38 -20.61 -7.63
CA HIS A 282 20.45 -21.57 -7.99
C HIS A 282 20.17 -22.21 -9.35
N GLN A 283 18.95 -22.71 -9.54
CA GLN A 283 18.61 -23.45 -10.75
C GLN A 283 18.58 -22.58 -11.99
N VAL A 284 18.10 -21.35 -11.88
CA VAL A 284 18.08 -20.38 -12.97
C VAL A 284 19.51 -20.08 -13.39
N VAL A 285 20.39 -19.71 -12.45
CA VAL A 285 21.81 -19.43 -12.74
C VAL A 285 22.49 -20.64 -13.39
N ASP A 286 22.33 -21.84 -12.83
CA ASP A 286 22.93 -23.06 -13.37
C ASP A 286 22.47 -23.35 -14.81
N TYR A 287 21.24 -22.98 -15.15
CA TYR A 287 20.67 -23.19 -16.47
C TYR A 287 21.06 -22.11 -17.48
N ILE A 288 20.95 -20.83 -17.13
CA ILE A 288 21.10 -19.72 -18.08
C ILE A 288 22.57 -19.34 -18.30
N LYS A 289 23.42 -19.47 -17.28
CA LYS A 289 24.83 -19.05 -17.36
C LYS A 289 25.61 -19.83 -18.44
N PRO A 290 25.49 -21.18 -18.57
CA PRO A 290 26.11 -21.91 -19.66
C PRO A 290 25.56 -21.56 -21.05
N LEU A 291 24.32 -21.07 -21.14
CA LEU A 291 23.69 -20.66 -22.39
C LEU A 291 24.14 -19.26 -22.85
N GLY A 292 24.75 -18.47 -21.97
CA GLY A 292 25.34 -17.17 -22.30
C GLY A 292 24.36 -16.00 -22.32
N PHE A 293 23.17 -16.14 -21.71
CA PHE A 293 22.28 -15.00 -21.48
C PHE A 293 22.89 -14.01 -20.49
N THR A 294 22.67 -12.71 -20.72
CA THR A 294 23.17 -11.66 -19.82
C THR A 294 22.11 -11.23 -18.82
N HIS A 295 20.83 -11.40 -19.16
CA HIS A 295 19.70 -11.04 -18.30
C HIS A 295 18.62 -12.12 -18.35
N ILE A 296 17.80 -12.15 -17.30
CA ILE A 296 16.46 -12.72 -17.37
C ILE A 296 15.41 -11.61 -17.41
N GLU A 297 14.28 -11.87 -18.05
CA GLU A 297 13.07 -11.08 -17.91
C GLU A 297 12.02 -11.96 -17.25
N ILE A 298 11.52 -11.53 -16.10
CA ILE A 298 10.49 -12.27 -15.37
C ILE A 298 9.13 -11.64 -15.64
N MET A 299 8.16 -12.49 -16.00
CA MET A 299 6.75 -12.11 -16.00
C MET A 299 6.34 -11.55 -14.63
N PRO A 300 5.24 -10.77 -14.52
CA PRO A 300 4.98 -9.99 -13.32
C PRO A 300 4.97 -10.82 -12.04
N VAL A 301 5.77 -10.40 -11.06
CA VAL A 301 5.85 -11.03 -9.74
C VAL A 301 5.16 -10.21 -8.65
N SER A 302 4.55 -9.07 -8.97
CA SER A 302 3.63 -8.40 -8.03
C SER A 302 2.51 -9.35 -7.62
N GLU A 303 1.98 -9.19 -6.40
CA GLU A 303 0.91 -10.09 -5.93
C GLU A 303 -0.34 -9.97 -6.80
N HIS A 304 -0.88 -11.12 -7.18
CA HIS A 304 -2.01 -11.23 -8.11
C HIS A 304 -2.90 -12.42 -7.74
N PRO A 305 -4.23 -12.34 -7.92
CA PRO A 305 -5.17 -13.33 -7.39
C PRO A 305 -5.31 -14.58 -8.26
N LEU A 306 -5.00 -14.50 -9.56
CA LEU A 306 -5.26 -15.55 -10.54
C LEU A 306 -3.98 -15.95 -11.29
N ASP A 307 -3.57 -17.22 -11.21
CA ASP A 307 -2.39 -17.73 -11.93
C ASP A 307 -2.49 -17.57 -13.45
N ASP A 308 -3.67 -17.80 -14.01
CA ASP A 308 -3.90 -17.75 -15.46
C ASP A 308 -3.81 -16.32 -16.03
N SER A 309 -3.75 -15.30 -15.17
CA SER A 309 -3.40 -13.93 -15.59
C SER A 309 -1.90 -13.77 -15.90
N TRP A 310 -1.08 -14.76 -15.55
CA TRP A 310 0.38 -14.74 -15.61
C TRP A 310 1.04 -13.58 -14.85
N GLY A 311 0.28 -12.93 -13.96
CA GLY A 311 0.70 -11.76 -13.20
C GLY A 311 0.18 -10.41 -13.72
N TYR A 312 -0.33 -10.35 -14.96
CA TYR A 312 -0.80 -9.09 -15.59
C TYR A 312 -2.10 -8.53 -14.98
N GLN A 313 -2.74 -9.23 -14.05
CA GLN A 313 -3.85 -8.71 -13.25
C GLN A 313 -3.44 -8.55 -11.79
N THR A 314 -2.58 -7.56 -11.53
CA THR A 314 -1.99 -7.29 -10.21
C THR A 314 -2.99 -6.70 -9.20
N THR A 315 -2.93 -7.13 -7.95
CA THR A 315 -3.71 -6.55 -6.83
C THR A 315 -2.84 -6.08 -5.66
N GLY A 316 -1.62 -6.60 -5.49
CA GLY A 316 -0.66 -6.15 -4.49
C GLY A 316 0.66 -5.68 -5.13
N TYR A 317 0.79 -4.37 -5.28
CA TYR A 317 1.82 -3.73 -6.11
C TYR A 317 3.19 -3.68 -5.44
N TYR A 318 3.21 -3.57 -4.11
CA TYR A 318 4.42 -3.32 -3.32
C TYR A 318 4.96 -4.58 -2.64
N ALA A 319 4.68 -5.77 -3.19
CA ALA A 319 5.27 -7.02 -2.70
C ALA A 319 5.47 -8.02 -3.84
N PRO A 320 6.56 -8.81 -3.81
CA PRO A 320 6.63 -10.05 -4.58
C PRO A 320 5.55 -11.02 -4.11
N THR A 321 5.00 -11.79 -5.04
CA THR A 321 3.92 -12.73 -4.77
C THR A 321 4.37 -13.79 -3.77
N SER A 322 3.51 -14.04 -2.79
CA SER A 322 3.71 -15.04 -1.73
C SER A 322 3.81 -16.48 -2.24
N ARG A 323 3.48 -16.74 -3.52
CA ARG A 323 3.57 -18.07 -4.17
C ARG A 323 4.95 -18.70 -4.07
N PHE A 324 6.00 -17.90 -4.11
CA PHE A 324 7.38 -18.37 -4.18
C PHE A 324 8.17 -18.07 -2.90
N GLY A 325 7.52 -17.64 -1.82
CA GLY A 325 8.15 -17.38 -0.53
C GLY A 325 8.02 -15.94 -0.06
N THR A 326 8.97 -15.51 0.77
CA THR A 326 8.95 -14.20 1.41
C THR A 326 9.62 -13.12 0.55
N PRO A 327 9.39 -11.83 0.85
CA PRO A 327 10.17 -10.72 0.31
C PRO A 327 11.69 -10.94 0.36
N ASP A 328 12.23 -11.47 1.46
CA ASP A 328 13.68 -11.72 1.60
C ASP A 328 14.16 -12.90 0.77
N ASP A 329 13.30 -13.86 0.46
CA ASP A 329 13.60 -14.92 -0.50
C ASP A 329 13.72 -14.34 -1.91
N PHE A 330 12.90 -13.34 -2.27
CA PHE A 330 13.04 -12.62 -3.54
C PHE A 330 14.28 -11.74 -3.59
N ARG A 331 14.64 -11.05 -2.49
CA ARG A 331 15.94 -10.35 -2.38
C ARG A 331 17.10 -11.30 -2.63
N TYR A 332 17.07 -12.48 -2.01
CA TYR A 332 18.07 -13.51 -2.24
C TYR A 332 18.15 -13.97 -3.69
N PHE A 333 17.00 -14.14 -4.36
CA PHE A 333 16.96 -14.48 -5.77
C PHE A 333 17.73 -13.44 -6.60
N VAL A 334 17.40 -12.16 -6.45
CA VAL A 334 18.06 -11.08 -7.20
C VAL A 334 19.55 -10.99 -6.88
N ASP A 335 19.92 -10.98 -5.60
CA ASP A 335 21.31 -10.87 -5.15
C ASP A 335 22.16 -12.02 -5.71
N TYR A 336 21.63 -13.25 -5.67
CA TYR A 336 22.32 -14.42 -6.20
C TYR A 336 22.55 -14.32 -7.71
N LEU A 337 21.58 -13.79 -8.47
CA LEU A 337 21.73 -13.54 -9.90
C LEU A 337 22.81 -12.50 -10.19
N HIS A 338 22.82 -11.38 -9.44
CA HIS A 338 23.83 -10.32 -9.58
C HIS A 338 25.24 -10.82 -9.27
N LEU A 339 25.41 -11.62 -8.20
CA LEU A 339 26.68 -12.28 -7.87
C LEU A 339 27.18 -13.20 -9.00
N HIS A 340 26.28 -13.67 -9.86
CA HIS A 340 26.60 -14.49 -11.03
C HIS A 340 26.63 -13.71 -12.35
N ASN A 341 26.59 -12.37 -12.27
CA ASN A 341 26.59 -11.43 -13.40
C ASN A 341 25.41 -11.62 -14.36
N ILE A 342 24.23 -11.91 -13.81
CA ILE A 342 22.98 -11.99 -14.56
C ILE A 342 22.10 -10.84 -14.07
N GLY A 343 21.68 -9.99 -15.00
CA GLY A 343 20.72 -8.93 -14.68
C GLY A 343 19.28 -9.43 -14.69
N ILE A 344 18.40 -8.67 -14.06
CA ILE A 344 16.97 -9.00 -13.96
C ILE A 344 16.09 -7.84 -14.40
N ILE A 345 15.19 -8.13 -15.33
CA ILE A 345 14.14 -7.21 -15.81
C ILE A 345 12.80 -7.76 -15.33
N LEU A 346 11.93 -6.88 -14.85
CA LEU A 346 10.58 -7.23 -14.42
C LEU A 346 9.54 -6.69 -15.39
N ASP A 347 8.64 -7.56 -15.83
CA ASP A 347 7.38 -7.13 -16.41
C ASP A 347 6.55 -6.38 -15.38
N TRP A 348 6.42 -5.09 -15.60
CA TRP A 348 5.73 -4.15 -14.74
C TRP A 348 4.43 -3.71 -15.39
N VAL A 349 3.34 -3.67 -14.61
CA VAL A 349 1.97 -3.59 -15.13
C VAL A 349 1.28 -2.29 -14.71
N PRO A 350 1.65 -1.14 -15.29
CA PRO A 350 1.03 0.15 -14.99
C PRO A 350 -0.18 0.45 -15.89
N ALA A 351 -0.51 -0.40 -16.85
CA ALA A 351 -1.52 -0.10 -17.86
C ALA A 351 -2.95 -0.23 -17.34
N HIS A 352 -3.20 -1.20 -16.45
CA HIS A 352 -4.53 -1.51 -15.92
C HIS A 352 -4.47 -2.32 -14.62
N PHE A 353 -5.63 -2.55 -14.00
CA PHE A 353 -5.79 -3.41 -12.83
C PHE A 353 -7.17 -4.10 -12.81
N PRO A 354 -7.34 -5.25 -12.16
CA PRO A 354 -8.60 -6.00 -12.21
C PRO A 354 -9.68 -5.40 -11.29
N LYS A 355 -10.93 -5.85 -11.48
CA LYS A 355 -12.12 -5.39 -10.74
C LYS A 355 -12.32 -6.08 -9.38
N ASP A 356 -11.32 -6.82 -8.91
CA ASP A 356 -11.36 -7.52 -7.63
C ASP A 356 -11.75 -6.59 -6.47
N ALA A 357 -12.88 -6.91 -5.83
CA ALA A 357 -13.47 -6.07 -4.80
C ALA A 357 -12.54 -5.83 -3.59
N HIS A 358 -11.60 -6.75 -3.33
CA HIS A 358 -10.65 -6.65 -2.23
C HIS A 358 -9.51 -5.66 -2.51
N ALA A 359 -9.30 -5.22 -3.76
CA ALA A 359 -8.14 -4.43 -4.19
C ALA A 359 -8.50 -2.97 -4.52
N LEU A 360 -7.88 -2.36 -5.53
CA LEU A 360 -8.00 -0.92 -5.83
C LEU A 360 -9.37 -0.47 -6.36
N ALA A 361 -10.15 -1.37 -6.96
CA ALA A 361 -11.42 -1.01 -7.60
C ALA A 361 -12.39 -0.33 -6.63
N ARG A 362 -12.84 0.89 -6.93
CA ARG A 362 -13.67 1.72 -6.06
C ARG A 362 -13.16 1.79 -4.62
N PHE A 363 -11.85 2.00 -4.43
CA PHE A 363 -11.17 1.80 -3.15
C PHE A 363 -11.84 2.48 -1.95
N ASP A 364 -12.25 3.74 -2.07
CA ASP A 364 -12.93 4.49 -1.02
C ASP A 364 -14.45 4.61 -1.24
N GLY A 365 -14.99 3.86 -2.20
CA GLY A 365 -16.36 3.92 -2.65
C GLY A 365 -16.61 4.77 -3.91
N SER A 366 -15.64 5.60 -4.29
CA SER A 366 -15.61 6.37 -5.54
C SER A 366 -14.61 5.77 -6.53
N ALA A 367 -14.62 6.20 -7.81
CA ALA A 367 -13.51 5.91 -8.72
C ALA A 367 -12.25 6.66 -8.26
N LEU A 368 -11.46 6.01 -7.39
CA LEU A 368 -10.30 6.61 -6.74
C LEU A 368 -9.04 6.46 -7.59
N TYR A 369 -8.67 5.21 -7.86
CA TYR A 369 -7.49 4.85 -8.66
C TYR A 369 -7.82 4.82 -10.15
N GLU A 370 -9.01 4.36 -10.49
CA GLU A 370 -9.57 4.40 -11.84
C GLU A 370 -10.22 5.74 -12.17
N HIS A 371 -10.42 6.01 -13.45
CA HIS A 371 -11.19 7.17 -13.90
C HIS A 371 -12.70 6.91 -13.77
N GLU A 372 -13.48 7.91 -13.30
CA GLU A 372 -14.94 7.77 -13.09
C GLU A 372 -15.72 7.55 -14.40
N ASP A 373 -15.33 8.24 -15.48
CA ASP A 373 -15.88 7.96 -16.82
C ASP A 373 -15.35 6.62 -17.35
N PRO A 374 -16.20 5.60 -17.57
CA PRO A 374 -15.78 4.28 -18.03
C PRO A 374 -15.14 4.31 -19.43
N ARG A 375 -15.43 5.32 -20.25
CA ARG A 375 -14.77 5.53 -21.56
C ARG A 375 -13.32 5.96 -21.42
N LEU A 376 -12.87 6.29 -20.22
CA LEU A 376 -11.47 6.57 -19.89
C LEU A 376 -10.92 5.57 -18.87
N GLY A 377 -11.78 4.98 -18.04
CA GLY A 377 -11.42 4.16 -16.89
C GLY A 377 -11.55 2.65 -17.07
N GLU A 378 -11.93 2.13 -18.24
CA GLU A 378 -12.15 0.69 -18.44
C GLU A 378 -11.62 0.14 -19.79
N HIS A 379 -10.88 -0.96 -19.74
CA HIS A 379 -10.64 -1.83 -20.89
C HIS A 379 -11.75 -2.89 -20.93
N ARG A 380 -12.78 -2.64 -21.75
CA ARG A 380 -14.01 -3.47 -21.77
C ARG A 380 -13.74 -4.92 -22.19
N ASP A 381 -12.89 -5.12 -23.19
CA ASP A 381 -12.57 -6.46 -23.70
C ASP A 381 -11.78 -7.30 -22.68
N TRP A 382 -11.05 -6.65 -21.78
CA TRP A 382 -10.27 -7.32 -20.72
C TRP A 382 -11.05 -7.43 -19.41
N GLY A 383 -12.12 -6.63 -19.24
CA GLY A 383 -12.87 -6.53 -17.99
C GLY A 383 -12.09 -5.84 -16.86
N THR A 384 -11.10 -5.01 -17.18
CA THR A 384 -10.18 -4.37 -16.23
C THR A 384 -10.34 -2.85 -16.20
N LEU A 385 -9.86 -2.22 -15.13
CA LEU A 385 -9.90 -0.78 -14.93
C LEU A 385 -8.57 -0.13 -15.32
N ILE A 386 -8.64 1.11 -15.79
CA ILE A 386 -7.49 1.93 -16.22
C ILE A 386 -7.22 2.97 -15.13
N TYR A 387 -5.96 3.14 -14.76
CA TYR A 387 -5.55 4.16 -13.81
C TYR A 387 -5.87 5.57 -14.29
N ASN A 388 -6.27 6.43 -13.36
CA ASN A 388 -6.40 7.86 -13.60
C ASN A 388 -5.03 8.54 -13.52
N TYR A 389 -4.25 8.45 -14.60
CA TYR A 389 -2.89 9.02 -14.69
C TYR A 389 -2.83 10.55 -14.46
N GLY A 390 -3.95 11.25 -14.68
CA GLY A 390 -4.07 12.69 -14.43
C GLY A 390 -4.10 13.05 -12.95
N ARG A 391 -4.44 12.10 -12.07
CA ARG A 391 -4.52 12.32 -10.63
C ARG A 391 -3.15 12.16 -9.97
N ASN A 392 -2.71 13.18 -9.24
CA ASN A 392 -1.37 13.26 -8.67
C ASN A 392 -1.03 12.05 -7.80
N GLU A 393 -1.92 11.66 -6.90
CA GLU A 393 -1.70 10.57 -5.95
C GLU A 393 -1.66 9.20 -6.63
N VAL A 394 -2.46 9.00 -7.70
CA VAL A 394 -2.45 7.78 -8.52
C VAL A 394 -1.17 7.70 -9.34
N ARG A 395 -0.77 8.81 -9.96
CA ARG A 395 0.51 8.90 -10.65
C ARG A 395 1.67 8.62 -9.69
N ASN A 396 1.62 9.17 -8.47
CA ASN A 396 2.64 8.93 -7.46
C ASN A 396 2.68 7.47 -7.00
N PHE A 397 1.52 6.84 -6.83
CA PHE A 397 1.41 5.42 -6.50
C PHE A 397 2.16 4.56 -7.52
N LEU A 398 2.02 4.84 -8.83
CA LEU A 398 2.71 4.10 -9.88
C LEU A 398 4.20 4.46 -9.98
N LEU A 399 4.56 5.75 -9.93
CA LEU A 399 5.96 6.18 -10.01
C LEU A 399 6.80 5.64 -8.84
N ALA A 400 6.27 5.73 -7.63
CA ALA A 400 6.91 5.17 -6.44
C ALA A 400 6.96 3.64 -6.49
N ASN A 401 6.02 2.98 -7.18
CA ASN A 401 6.04 1.52 -7.36
C ASN A 401 7.15 1.06 -8.32
N ALA A 402 7.35 1.78 -9.43
CA ALA A 402 8.48 1.50 -10.32
C ALA A 402 9.82 1.63 -9.56
N LEU A 403 9.99 2.73 -8.81
CA LEU A 403 11.18 2.94 -7.99
C LEU A 403 11.31 1.93 -6.86
N PHE A 404 10.20 1.47 -6.28
CA PHE A 404 10.21 0.45 -5.24
C PHE A 404 10.90 -0.83 -5.73
N TRP A 405 10.58 -1.30 -6.94
CA TRP A 405 11.23 -2.47 -7.51
C TRP A 405 12.72 -2.25 -7.80
N LEU A 406 13.07 -1.11 -8.40
CA LEU A 406 14.47 -0.77 -8.73
C LEU A 406 15.35 -0.55 -7.49
N LYS A 407 14.75 -0.03 -6.40
CA LYS A 407 15.47 0.35 -5.18
C LYS A 407 15.44 -0.71 -4.08
N GLU A 408 14.27 -1.27 -3.75
CA GLU A 408 14.14 -2.17 -2.60
C GLU A 408 14.47 -3.63 -2.95
N TYR A 409 14.40 -3.98 -4.25
CA TYR A 409 14.75 -5.30 -4.78
C TYR A 409 15.85 -5.26 -5.84
N HIS A 410 16.53 -4.12 -6.01
CA HIS A 410 17.71 -3.95 -6.86
C HIS A 410 17.53 -4.29 -8.35
N LEU A 411 16.30 -4.40 -8.87
CA LEU A 411 16.08 -4.83 -10.25
C LEU A 411 16.79 -3.91 -11.26
N ASP A 412 17.23 -4.48 -12.39
CA ASP A 412 18.02 -3.79 -13.42
C ASP A 412 17.16 -3.19 -14.52
N GLY A 413 15.89 -3.54 -14.58
CA GLY A 413 14.97 -2.90 -15.49
C GLY A 413 13.52 -3.28 -15.29
N LEU A 414 12.67 -2.53 -15.96
CA LEU A 414 11.24 -2.75 -16.05
C LEU A 414 10.84 -2.86 -17.51
N ARG A 415 9.98 -3.81 -17.85
CA ARG A 415 9.33 -3.89 -19.16
C ARG A 415 7.84 -3.61 -19.00
N VAL A 416 7.32 -2.68 -19.78
CA VAL A 416 5.91 -2.28 -19.79
C VAL A 416 5.23 -2.95 -20.97
N ASP A 417 4.31 -3.86 -20.67
CA ASP A 417 3.43 -4.48 -21.65
C ASP A 417 2.32 -3.53 -22.12
N ALA A 418 1.85 -3.74 -23.35
CA ALA A 418 0.68 -3.09 -23.92
C ALA A 418 0.66 -1.56 -23.81
N VAL A 419 1.79 -0.89 -24.04
CA VAL A 419 1.90 0.59 -23.94
C VAL A 419 0.87 1.29 -24.85
N ALA A 420 0.50 0.67 -25.96
CA ALA A 420 -0.57 1.17 -26.84
C ALA A 420 -1.92 1.32 -26.11
N SER A 421 -2.24 0.45 -25.16
CA SER A 421 -3.48 0.52 -24.37
C SER A 421 -3.53 1.76 -23.48
N MET A 422 -2.36 2.28 -23.11
CA MET A 422 -2.23 3.50 -22.33
C MET A 422 -2.30 4.74 -23.22
N LEU A 423 -1.65 4.70 -24.38
CA LEU A 423 -1.45 5.87 -25.26
C LEU A 423 -2.70 6.29 -26.04
N HIS A 424 -3.62 5.36 -26.31
CA HIS A 424 -4.77 5.61 -27.18
C HIS A 424 -6.09 5.59 -26.41
N LEU A 425 -6.83 6.70 -26.47
CA LEU A 425 -8.17 6.85 -25.90
C LEU A 425 -9.21 5.98 -26.61
N ASP A 426 -8.93 5.52 -27.83
CA ASP A 426 -9.78 4.63 -28.62
C ASP A 426 -9.27 3.18 -28.66
N TYR A 427 -8.31 2.81 -27.79
CA TYR A 427 -7.79 1.44 -27.74
C TYR A 427 -8.90 0.42 -27.49
N SER A 428 -9.10 -0.47 -28.48
CA SER A 428 -10.16 -1.49 -28.48
C SER A 428 -11.57 -0.93 -28.26
N ARG A 429 -11.88 0.21 -28.90
CA ARG A 429 -13.18 0.88 -28.80
C ARG A 429 -13.72 1.27 -30.17
N GLU A 430 -15.02 1.10 -30.35
CA GLU A 430 -15.70 1.50 -31.59
C GLU A 430 -15.97 3.02 -31.64
N PRO A 431 -16.22 3.60 -32.83
CA PRO A 431 -16.62 5.00 -32.95
C PRO A 431 -17.84 5.33 -32.08
N GLY A 432 -17.72 6.34 -31.22
CA GLY A 432 -18.76 6.76 -30.28
C GLY A 432 -18.63 6.16 -28.88
N GLU A 433 -17.72 5.20 -28.68
CA GLU A 433 -17.44 4.57 -27.37
C GLU A 433 -16.26 5.21 -26.62
N TRP A 434 -15.61 6.20 -27.23
CA TRP A 434 -14.49 6.96 -26.65
C TRP A 434 -14.69 8.47 -26.84
N ILE A 435 -13.87 9.27 -26.15
CA ILE A 435 -13.88 10.74 -26.27
C ILE A 435 -12.48 11.25 -26.61
N PRO A 436 -12.37 12.27 -27.49
CA PRO A 436 -11.09 12.84 -27.85
C PRO A 436 -10.48 13.66 -26.72
N ASN A 437 -9.16 13.84 -26.78
CA ASN A 437 -8.43 14.74 -25.90
C ASN A 437 -8.79 16.21 -26.17
N ILE A 438 -8.25 17.11 -25.36
CA ILE A 438 -8.50 18.57 -25.45
C ILE A 438 -8.10 19.20 -26.81
N HIS A 439 -7.31 18.49 -27.62
CA HIS A 439 -6.87 18.91 -28.96
C HIS A 439 -7.64 18.23 -30.09
N GLY A 440 -8.61 17.35 -29.78
CA GLY A 440 -9.43 16.65 -30.76
C GLY A 440 -8.84 15.33 -31.28
N GLY A 441 -7.67 14.91 -30.77
CA GLY A 441 -7.03 13.65 -31.13
C GLY A 441 -7.38 12.49 -30.19
N ASN A 442 -6.85 11.30 -30.49
CA ASN A 442 -7.03 10.08 -29.69
C ASN A 442 -5.88 9.84 -28.70
N GLU A 443 -4.89 10.72 -28.63
CA GLU A 443 -3.76 10.57 -27.73
C GLU A 443 -4.19 10.80 -26.28
N ASN A 444 -3.83 9.87 -25.39
CA ASN A 444 -4.03 10.00 -23.96
C ASN A 444 -2.88 10.82 -23.35
N LEU A 445 -3.09 12.13 -23.25
CA LEU A 445 -2.06 13.10 -22.82
C LEU A 445 -1.58 12.86 -21.38
N GLU A 446 -2.49 12.43 -20.50
CA GLU A 446 -2.20 12.10 -19.11
C GLU A 446 -1.30 10.86 -19.02
N ALA A 447 -1.59 9.81 -19.80
CA ALA A 447 -0.75 8.62 -19.87
C ALA A 447 0.62 8.92 -20.49
N MET A 448 0.68 9.74 -21.56
CA MET A 448 1.95 10.20 -22.13
C MET A 448 2.80 10.93 -21.10
N THR A 449 2.21 11.87 -20.37
CA THR A 449 2.90 12.63 -19.31
C THR A 449 3.41 11.70 -18.21
N PHE A 450 2.61 10.72 -17.81
CA PHE A 450 3.02 9.71 -16.84
C PHE A 450 4.22 8.89 -17.34
N LEU A 451 4.19 8.38 -18.57
CA LEU A 451 5.27 7.57 -19.14
C LEU A 451 6.57 8.36 -19.30
N GLN A 452 6.48 9.63 -19.70
CA GLN A 452 7.64 10.53 -19.73
C GLN A 452 8.22 10.70 -18.33
N LYS A 453 7.36 10.96 -17.33
CA LYS A 453 7.80 11.14 -15.95
C LYS A 453 8.40 9.87 -15.35
N LEU A 454 7.80 8.71 -15.64
CA LEU A 454 8.29 7.39 -15.26
C LEU A 454 9.74 7.22 -15.71
N ASN A 455 10.02 7.45 -16.99
CA ASN A 455 11.35 7.30 -17.54
C ASN A 455 12.33 8.31 -16.95
N GLU A 456 11.97 9.59 -16.84
CA GLU A 456 12.81 10.62 -16.21
C GLU A 456 13.20 10.24 -14.78
N VAL A 457 12.23 9.76 -14.00
CA VAL A 457 12.43 9.41 -12.59
C VAL A 457 13.25 8.12 -12.45
N CYS A 458 12.94 7.07 -13.22
CA CYS A 458 13.69 5.81 -13.16
C CYS A 458 15.17 6.02 -13.57
N HIS A 459 15.41 6.68 -14.71
CA HIS A 459 16.78 6.92 -15.19
C HIS A 459 17.55 7.91 -14.31
N GLY A 460 16.86 8.89 -13.72
CA GLY A 460 17.46 9.87 -12.83
C GLY A 460 17.81 9.32 -11.45
N GLN A 461 16.99 8.43 -10.88
CA GLN A 461 17.21 7.84 -9.56
C GLN A 461 18.07 6.56 -9.61
N HIS A 462 17.98 5.79 -10.70
CA HIS A 462 18.72 4.55 -10.89
C HIS A 462 19.41 4.52 -12.26
N PRO A 463 20.53 5.24 -12.43
CA PRO A 463 21.30 5.21 -13.67
C PRO A 463 21.67 3.78 -14.09
N GLY A 464 21.58 3.52 -15.39
CA GLY A 464 21.85 2.21 -15.98
C GLY A 464 20.70 1.20 -15.89
N ALA A 465 19.64 1.50 -15.13
CA ALA A 465 18.41 0.69 -15.21
C ALA A 465 17.73 0.89 -16.58
N LEU A 466 17.13 -0.18 -17.11
CA LEU A 466 16.41 -0.12 -18.38
C LEU A 466 14.92 0.00 -18.15
N VAL A 467 14.23 0.85 -18.93
CA VAL A 467 12.77 0.82 -19.02
C VAL A 467 12.41 0.51 -20.46
N ILE A 468 11.78 -0.64 -20.68
CA ILE A 468 11.53 -1.23 -22.00
C ILE A 468 10.03 -1.17 -22.30
N ALA A 469 9.66 -0.81 -23.53
CA ALA A 469 8.27 -0.78 -23.97
C ALA A 469 7.95 -1.92 -24.95
N GLU A 470 6.79 -2.53 -24.80
CA GLU A 470 6.07 -3.13 -25.92
C GLU A 470 5.01 -2.15 -26.42
N GLU A 471 5.12 -1.76 -27.68
CA GLU A 471 4.21 -0.79 -28.30
C GLU A 471 3.96 -1.21 -29.77
N SER A 472 2.70 -1.51 -30.08
CA SER A 472 2.30 -2.24 -31.29
C SER A 472 1.56 -1.39 -32.35
N THR A 473 1.46 -0.07 -32.17
CA THR A 473 0.74 0.86 -33.07
C THR A 473 1.65 1.79 -33.87
N ALA A 474 2.97 1.51 -33.88
CA ALA A 474 3.98 2.33 -34.54
C ALA A 474 4.05 3.77 -34.03
N TRP A 475 3.79 3.97 -32.73
CA TRP A 475 3.94 5.27 -32.08
C TRP A 475 5.35 5.83 -32.31
N PRO A 476 5.48 7.11 -32.72
CA PRO A 476 6.80 7.67 -33.01
C PRO A 476 7.58 7.93 -31.72
N GLN A 477 8.92 7.85 -31.81
CA GLN A 477 9.81 8.34 -30.75
C GLN A 477 9.65 7.67 -29.36
N VAL A 478 9.16 6.43 -29.30
CA VAL A 478 9.03 5.66 -28.04
C VAL A 478 10.34 5.63 -27.26
N THR A 479 11.47 5.40 -27.93
CA THR A 479 12.81 5.31 -27.32
C THR A 479 13.66 6.58 -27.50
N ARG A 480 13.02 7.74 -27.69
CA ARG A 480 13.72 9.03 -27.73
C ARG A 480 13.59 9.75 -26.39
N PRO A 481 14.56 10.63 -26.04
CA PRO A 481 14.49 11.41 -24.82
C PRO A 481 13.22 12.28 -24.71
N THR A 482 12.77 12.51 -23.48
CA THR A 482 11.54 13.29 -23.21
C THR A 482 11.67 14.75 -23.66
N TRP A 483 12.84 15.36 -23.53
CA TRP A 483 13.09 16.76 -23.92
C TRP A 483 13.08 17.02 -25.45
N VAL A 484 13.05 15.97 -26.28
CA VAL A 484 12.80 16.09 -27.74
C VAL A 484 11.41 15.61 -28.15
N GLY A 485 10.53 15.32 -27.17
CA GLY A 485 9.16 14.86 -27.40
C GLY A 485 8.99 13.34 -27.46
N GLY A 486 10.01 12.55 -27.08
CA GLY A 486 9.88 11.10 -26.95
C GLY A 486 9.20 10.67 -25.64
N LEU A 487 8.94 9.37 -25.50
CA LEU A 487 8.40 8.78 -24.26
C LEU A 487 9.48 8.45 -23.22
N GLY A 488 10.76 8.42 -23.63
CA GLY A 488 11.90 8.25 -22.73
C GLY A 488 12.32 6.80 -22.46
N PHE A 489 11.67 5.80 -23.07
CA PHE A 489 12.05 4.39 -22.90
C PHE A 489 13.48 4.12 -23.40
N SER A 490 14.18 3.22 -22.73
CA SER A 490 15.51 2.76 -23.16
C SER A 490 15.39 1.96 -24.46
N MET A 491 14.45 1.01 -24.51
CA MET A 491 14.28 0.09 -25.63
C MET A 491 12.80 -0.12 -25.95
N LYS A 492 12.53 -0.58 -27.16
CA LYS A 492 11.19 -0.95 -27.63
C LYS A 492 11.27 -2.31 -28.29
N TRP A 493 10.38 -3.23 -27.94
CA TRP A 493 10.21 -4.50 -28.65
C TRP A 493 9.83 -4.25 -30.11
N ASN A 494 10.55 -4.88 -31.04
CA ASN A 494 10.29 -4.76 -32.46
C ASN A 494 9.24 -5.78 -32.91
N MET A 495 7.98 -5.49 -32.59
CA MET A 495 6.84 -6.37 -32.89
C MET A 495 6.63 -6.63 -34.39
N GLY A 496 7.14 -5.76 -35.28
CA GLY A 496 7.06 -5.98 -36.73
C GLY A 496 8.16 -6.89 -37.30
N TRP A 497 9.22 -7.13 -36.53
CA TRP A 497 10.30 -8.06 -36.89
C TRP A 497 10.04 -9.49 -36.42
N MET A 498 9.44 -9.63 -35.22
CA MET A 498 8.96 -10.92 -34.68
C MET A 498 7.88 -11.48 -35.61
#